data_AF-A0A0F8DMS3-F1
#
_entry.id   AF-A0A0F8DMS3-F1
#
_cell.length_a   1.000
_cell.length_b   1.000
_cell.length_c   1.000
_cell.angle_alpha   90.00
_cell.angle_beta   90.00
_cell.angle_gamma   90.00
#
_symmetry.space_group_name_H-M   'P 1'
#
loop_
_entity.id
_entity.type
_entity.pdbx_description
1 polymer ?
#
loop_
_entity_poly.entity_id
_entity_poly.type
_entity_poly.pdbx_seq_one_letter_code
_entity_poly.pdbx_strand_id
1 'polypeptide(L)'
;MINEENIQIFKALSEETRYKIIKVLLEGEKCACEIPDLIGKTQSNTSMHLAKLQDWDIIKVRKDGKMRLYSIDNEKVREILKIVEE
;
A
#
# COMPACT_ATOMS: atom_id res chain seq x y z
N MET A 1 6.55 21.20 -15.38
CA MET A 1 5.72 20.75 -14.23
C MET A 1 6.20 19.38 -13.81
N ILE A 2 6.46 19.16 -12.53
CA ILE A 2 6.79 17.82 -12.02
C ILE A 2 5.47 17.06 -11.84
N ASN A 3 5.41 15.80 -12.26
CA ASN A 3 4.24 14.96 -12.04
C ASN A 3 4.20 14.51 -10.57
N GLU A 4 3.25 15.02 -9.81
CA GLU A 4 3.10 14.75 -8.37
C GLU A 4 2.78 13.28 -8.08
N GLU A 5 1.99 12.63 -8.93
CA GLU A 5 1.66 11.21 -8.83
C GLU A 5 2.94 10.36 -8.88
N ASN A 6 3.84 10.65 -9.81
CA ASN A 6 5.11 9.92 -9.94
C ASN A 6 5.95 10.06 -8.66
N ILE A 7 6.00 11.27 -8.08
CA ILE A 7 6.71 11.48 -6.80
C ILE A 7 6.07 10.64 -5.68
N GLN A 8 4.75 10.58 -5.62
CA GLN A 8 4.04 9.80 -4.60
C GLN A 8 4.30 8.30 -4.75
N ILE A 9 4.31 7.78 -5.98
CA ILE A 9 4.71 6.39 -6.27
C ILE A 9 6.13 6.12 -5.76
N PHE A 10 7.10 6.97 -6.11
CA PHE A 10 8.48 6.79 -5.62
C PHE A 10 8.60 6.90 -4.11
N LYS A 11 7.83 7.78 -3.47
CA LYS A 11 7.76 7.86 -1.99
C LYS A 11 7.11 6.63 -1.38
N ALA A 12 6.10 6.06 -2.03
CA ALA A 12 5.44 4.83 -1.60
C ALA A 12 6.41 3.65 -1.64
N LEU A 13 7.18 3.54 -2.72
CA LEU A 13 8.12 2.43 -2.95
C LEU A 13 9.46 2.56 -2.20
N SER A 14 9.90 3.77 -1.87
CA SER A 14 11.22 4.00 -1.23
C SER A 14 11.23 3.87 0.29
N GLU A 15 10.08 3.65 0.94
CA GLU A 15 10.00 3.46 2.39
C GLU A 15 9.60 2.02 2.73
N GLU A 16 10.35 1.42 3.64
CA GLU A 16 10.30 -0.01 3.94
C GLU A 16 8.89 -0.50 4.31
N THR A 17 8.18 0.23 5.17
CA THR A 17 6.86 -0.17 5.67
C THR A 17 5.81 -0.10 4.57
N ARG A 18 5.77 1.00 3.80
CA ARG A 18 4.88 1.15 2.65
C ARG A 18 5.18 0.10 1.58
N TYR A 19 6.45 -0.16 1.28
CA TYR A 19 6.84 -1.19 0.33
C TYR A 19 6.33 -2.57 0.78
N LYS A 20 6.52 -2.94 2.06
CA LYS A 20 5.98 -4.19 2.62
C LYS A 20 4.46 -4.29 2.54
N ILE A 21 3.74 -3.20 2.85
CA ILE A 21 2.28 -3.14 2.70
C ILE A 21 1.88 -3.39 1.24
N ILE A 22 2.52 -2.70 0.29
CA ILE A 22 2.24 -2.87 -1.14
C ILE A 22 2.49 -4.32 -1.57
N LYS A 23 3.60 -4.93 -1.16
CA LYS A 23 3.90 -6.35 -1.44
C LYS A 23 2.81 -7.29 -0.96
N VAL A 24 2.37 -7.13 0.29
CA VAL A 24 1.28 -7.94 0.87
C VAL A 24 -0.04 -7.74 0.11
N LEU A 25 -0.34 -6.52 -0.33
CA LEU A 25 -1.56 -6.19 -1.08
C LEU A 25 -1.53 -6.61 -2.56
N LEU A 26 -0.35 -6.88 -3.12
CA LEU A 26 -0.21 -7.46 -4.46
C LEU A 26 -0.65 -8.93 -4.49
N GLU A 27 -0.54 -9.64 -3.37
CA GLU A 27 -1.01 -11.03 -3.21
C GLU A 27 -2.54 -11.13 -3.11
N GLY A 28 -3.22 -10.01 -2.84
CA GLY A 28 -4.66 -9.96 -2.73
C GLY A 28 -5.14 -8.89 -1.75
N GLU A 29 -6.46 -8.74 -1.67
CA GLU A 29 -7.09 -7.86 -0.70
C GLU A 29 -6.85 -8.36 0.73
N LYS A 30 -6.54 -7.44 1.67
CA LYS A 30 -6.24 -7.77 3.08
C LYS A 30 -6.96 -6.86 4.07
N CYS A 31 -7.32 -7.38 5.23
CA CYS A 31 -7.84 -6.64 6.35
C CYS A 31 -6.80 -5.70 6.98
N ALA A 32 -7.22 -4.51 7.40
CA ALA A 32 -6.42 -3.62 8.24
C ALA A 32 -5.89 -4.28 9.52
N CYS A 33 -6.56 -5.33 9.97
CA CYS A 33 -6.27 -6.11 11.17
C CYS A 33 -5.17 -7.16 10.97
N GLU A 34 -4.94 -7.67 9.76
CA GLU A 34 -3.92 -8.70 9.49
C GLU A 34 -2.61 -8.12 8.96
N ILE A 35 -2.67 -6.98 8.25
CA ILE A 35 -1.49 -6.35 7.63
C ILE A 35 -0.34 -6.10 8.64
N PRO A 36 -0.56 -5.59 9.87
CA PRO A 36 0.54 -5.33 10.80
C PRO A 36 1.35 -6.59 11.13
N ASP A 37 0.68 -7.72 11.33
CA ASP A 37 1.32 -9.00 11.64
C ASP A 37 2.10 -9.51 10.42
N LEU A 38 1.54 -9.39 9.21
CA LEU A 38 2.19 -9.80 7.96
C LEU A 38 3.48 -9.02 7.68
N ILE A 39 3.58 -7.75 8.11
CA ILE A 39 4.74 -6.90 7.85
C ILE A 39 5.67 -6.72 9.07
N GLY A 40 5.32 -7.31 10.22
CA GLY A 40 6.07 -7.20 11.47
C GLY A 40 6.12 -5.78 12.04
N LYS A 41 5.01 -5.03 11.99
CA LYS A 41 4.90 -3.66 12.51
C LYS A 41 3.70 -3.51 13.45
N THR A 42 3.65 -2.42 14.21
CA THR A 42 2.52 -2.15 15.12
C THR A 42 1.29 -1.65 14.35
N GLN A 43 0.10 -1.90 14.90
CA GLN A 43 -1.17 -1.40 14.32
C GLN A 43 -1.14 0.12 14.07
N SER A 44 -0.60 0.90 15.01
CA SER A 44 -0.52 2.36 14.91
C SER A 44 0.38 2.81 13.75
N ASN A 45 1.57 2.21 13.65
CA ASN A 45 2.49 2.47 12.54
C ASN A 45 1.85 2.08 11.20
N THR A 46 1.36 0.84 11.07
CA THR A 46 0.70 0.37 9.84
C THR A 46 -0.47 1.25 9.42
N SER A 47 -1.31 1.69 10.36
CA SER A 47 -2.47 2.55 10.07
C SER A 47 -2.05 3.91 9.50
N MET A 48 -0.97 4.50 10.00
CA MET A 48 -0.40 5.74 9.45
C MET A 48 0.09 5.55 8.01
N HIS A 49 0.80 4.45 7.71
CA HIS A 49 1.28 4.17 6.35
C HIS A 49 0.13 3.84 5.39
N LEU A 50 -0.90 3.10 5.84
CA LEU A 50 -2.12 2.83 5.06
C LEU A 50 -2.88 4.12 4.71
N ALA A 51 -3.07 5.02 5.68
CA ALA A 51 -3.68 6.32 5.42
C ALA A 51 -2.89 7.09 4.36
N LYS A 52 -1.56 7.11 4.47
CA LYS A 52 -0.73 7.85 3.51
C LYS A 52 -0.76 7.26 2.10
N LEU A 53 -0.75 5.93 1.98
CA LEU A 53 -0.88 5.25 0.70
C LEU A 53 -2.26 5.48 0.07
N GLN A 54 -3.30 5.53 0.89
CA GLN A 54 -4.65 5.84 0.44
C GLN A 54 -4.78 7.29 -0.02
N ASP A 55 -4.20 8.25 0.69
CA ASP A 55 -4.16 9.67 0.30
C ASP A 55 -3.43 9.91 -1.03
N TRP A 56 -2.58 8.98 -1.44
CA TRP A 56 -1.81 9.01 -2.69
C TRP A 56 -2.42 8.14 -3.79
N ASP A 57 -3.65 7.64 -3.60
CA ASP A 57 -4.36 6.77 -4.53
C ASP A 57 -3.55 5.51 -4.94
N ILE A 58 -2.61 5.08 -4.09
CA ILE A 58 -1.80 3.86 -4.32
C ILE A 58 -2.61 2.62 -3.94
N ILE A 59 -3.39 2.75 -2.87
CA ILE A 59 -4.28 1.71 -2.36
C ILE A 59 -5.67 2.29 -2.16
N LYS A 60 -6.67 1.42 -2.24
CA LYS A 60 -8.05 1.73 -1.89
C LYS A 60 -8.52 0.88 -0.73
N VAL A 61 -9.60 1.31 -0.10
CA VAL A 61 -10.25 0.61 0.99
C VAL A 61 -11.74 0.43 0.72
N ARG A 62 -12.25 -0.78 0.94
CA ARG A 62 -13.69 -1.04 1.04
C ARG A 62 -14.05 -1.49 2.45
N LYS A 63 -15.30 -1.26 2.84
CA LYS A 63 -15.84 -1.76 4.12
C LYS A 63 -16.60 -3.05 3.89
N ASP A 64 -16.38 -4.03 4.75
CA ASP A 64 -17.10 -5.29 4.78
C ASP A 64 -17.55 -5.59 6.22
N GLY A 65 -18.80 -5.22 6.53
CA GLY A 65 -19.29 -5.14 7.90
C GLY A 65 -18.43 -4.18 8.73
N LYS A 66 -17.73 -4.72 9.74
CA LYS A 66 -16.81 -3.96 10.61
C LYS A 66 -15.37 -3.93 10.09
N MET A 67 -15.05 -4.73 9.06
CA MET A 67 -13.70 -4.85 8.52
C MET A 67 -13.44 -3.75 7.48
N ARG A 68 -12.18 -3.31 7.42
CA ARG A 68 -11.64 -2.48 6.35
C ARG A 68 -10.69 -3.34 5.54
N LEU A 69 -11.02 -3.53 4.28
CA LEU A 69 -10.27 -4.38 3.36
C LEU A 69 -9.56 -3.47 2.35
N TYR A 70 -8.24 -3.60 2.28
CA TYR A 70 -7.35 -2.80 1.45
C TYR A 70 -6.90 -3.61 0.23
N SER A 71 -6.73 -2.93 -0.90
CA SER A 71 -6.21 -3.49 -2.14
C SER A 71 -5.41 -2.44 -2.91
N ILE A 72 -4.49 -2.87 -3.78
CA ILE A 72 -3.81 -1.96 -4.73
C ILE A 72 -4.84 -1.27 -5.63
N ASP A 73 -4.67 0.02 -5.85
CA ASP A 73 -5.50 0.82 -6.76
C ASP A 73 -4.71 1.36 -7.97
N ASN A 74 -3.43 1.66 -7.79
CA ASN A 74 -2.58 2.22 -8.85
C ASN A 74 -1.87 1.13 -9.67
N GLU A 75 -2.20 1.03 -10.97
CA GLU A 75 -1.60 0.05 -11.88
C GLU A 75 -0.11 0.30 -12.14
N LYS A 76 0.34 1.56 -12.19
CA LYS A 76 1.77 1.87 -12.43
C LYS A 76 2.67 1.28 -11.34
N VAL A 77 2.17 1.20 -10.10
CA VAL A 77 2.89 0.53 -9.00
C VAL A 77 3.10 -0.95 -9.31
N ARG A 78 2.10 -1.63 -9.86
CA ARG A 78 2.22 -3.03 -10.30
C ARG A 78 3.25 -3.16 -11.42
N GLU A 79 3.16 -2.31 -12.45
CA GLU A 79 4.07 -2.33 -13.59
C GLU A 79 5.52 -2.07 -13.18
N ILE A 80 5.76 -1.07 -12.32
CA ILE A 80 7.11 -0.76 -11.82
C ILE A 80 7.67 -1.96 -11.05
N LEU A 81 6.91 -2.50 -10.11
CA LEU A 81 7.38 -3.63 -9.30
C LEU A 81 7.66 -4.87 -10.13
N LYS A 82 6.87 -5.12 -11.17
CA LYS A 82 7.16 -6.17 -12.14
C LYS A 82 8.54 -5.98 -12.79
N ILE A 83 8.90 -4.76 -13.18
CA ILE A 83 10.19 -4.48 -13.84
C ILE A 83 11.39 -4.63 -12.89
N VAL A 84 11.27 -4.23 -11.62
CA VAL A 84 12.41 -4.27 -10.67
C VAL A 84 12.59 -5.61 -9.95
N GLU A 85 11.59 -6.49 -9.98
CA GLU A 85 11.65 -7.81 -9.33
C GLU A 85 11.82 -8.97 -10.33
N GLU A 86 11.76 -8.69 -11.63
CA GLU A 86 12.21 -9.58 -12.71
C GLU A 86 13.75 -9.71 -12.71
#